data_AF-A0A5C9DZ56-F1
#
_entry.id   AF-A0A5C9DZ56-F1
#
_cell.length_a   1.000
_cell.length_b   1.000
_cell.length_c   1.000
_cell.angle_alpha   90.00
_cell.angle_beta   90.00
_cell.angle_gamma   90.00
#
_symmetry.space_group_name_H-M   'P 1'
#
loop_
_entity.id
_entity.type
_entity.pdbx_description
1 polymer ?
#
loop_
_entity_poly.entity_id
_entity_poly.type
_entity_poly.pdbx_seq_one_letter_code
_entity_poly.pdbx_strand_id
1 'polypeptide(L)'
;MAIAIYKKRRFPDGTTHKIRQYIVESEPLTGKDKEFAKELERNIRSHIRDIESRLEKEGLLQNTDRIHLWYTIGEELRFVDDLDLSPKIRPYIWLAIQEQVDKLEELMRLESDAENPRQNEFYYSYLLREFRLSDLQRGGEWGDWVELLKIMTDIDYDRTRYWITKLEEIDVDGNFWLKDIVKGLRELMENSEPFDDKKVIETFESVASQSDSMA
;
A
#
# COMPACT_ATOMS: atom_id res chain seq x y z
N MET A 1 1.73 23.77 3.80
CA MET A 1 0.93 22.81 3.04
C MET A 1 0.11 21.96 4.01
N ALA A 2 -1.05 21.43 3.58
CA ALA A 2 -1.78 20.45 4.37
C ALA A 2 -2.47 19.38 3.52
N ILE A 3 -2.73 18.23 4.14
CA ILE A 3 -3.62 17.20 3.61
C ILE A 3 -4.75 16.94 4.58
N ALA A 4 -5.95 16.68 4.05
CA ALA A 4 -7.09 16.31 4.86
C ALA A 4 -7.19 14.78 4.95
N ILE A 5 -7.26 14.28 6.18
CA ILE A 5 -7.58 12.88 6.50
C ILE A 5 -8.83 12.86 7.38
N TYR A 6 -9.45 11.69 7.52
CA TYR A 6 -10.63 11.52 8.36
C TYR A 6 -10.35 10.48 9.44
N LYS A 7 -10.56 10.84 10.71
CA LYS A 7 -10.46 9.88 11.83
C LYS A 7 -11.85 9.53 12.33
N LYS A 8 -12.11 8.22 12.48
CA LYS A 8 -13.28 7.75 13.23
C LYS A 8 -13.07 8.13 14.71
N ARG A 9 -14.01 8.88 15.29
CA ARG A 9 -14.02 9.20 16.72
C ARG A 9 -15.31 8.72 17.34
N ARG A 10 -15.20 8.00 18.45
CA ARG A 10 -16.35 7.63 19.28
C ARG A 10 -16.72 8.80 20.18
N PHE A 11 -17.99 9.17 20.18
CA PHE A 11 -18.53 10.25 20.99
C PHE A 11 -19.16 9.70 22.28
N PRO A 12 -19.34 10.54 23.32
CA PRO A 12 -19.90 10.11 24.60
C PRO A 12 -21.29 9.46 24.52
N ASP A 13 -22.05 9.77 23.46
CA ASP A 13 -23.37 9.17 23.16
C ASP A 13 -23.28 7.76 22.55
N GLY A 14 -22.06 7.23 22.38
CA GLY A 14 -21.81 5.92 21.80
C GLY A 14 -21.73 5.90 20.28
N THR A 15 -22.03 7.01 19.59
CA THR A 15 -21.95 7.12 18.13
C THR A 15 -20.50 7.26 17.66
N THR A 16 -20.24 6.90 16.41
CA THR A 16 -18.93 7.08 15.77
C THR A 16 -19.09 8.00 14.57
N HIS A 17 -18.34 9.09 14.54
CA HIS A 17 -18.32 10.02 13.40
C HIS A 17 -16.92 10.10 12.79
N LYS A 18 -16.85 10.23 11.47
CA LYS A 18 -15.63 10.62 10.77
C LYS A 18 -15.41 12.12 10.96
N ILE A 19 -14.28 12.50 11.57
CA ILE A 19 -13.90 13.90 11.76
C ILE A 19 -12.76 14.23 10.80
N ARG A 20 -12.93 15.31 10.04
CA ARG A 20 -11.88 15.85 9.18
C ARG A 20 -10.75 16.43 10.02
N GLN A 21 -9.54 15.95 9.79
CA GLN A 21 -8.31 16.44 10.40
C GLN A 21 -7.35 16.90 9.31
N TYR A 22 -6.67 18.02 9.54
CA TYR A 22 -5.61 18.50 8.66
C TYR A 22 -4.26 18.08 9.23
N ILE A 23 -3.45 17.38 8.42
CA ILE A 23 -2.04 17.18 8.71
C ILE A 23 -1.29 18.31 8.02
N VAL A 24 -0.58 19.10 8.80
CA VAL A 24 0.15 20.29 8.33
C VAL A 24 1.65 20.09 8.37
N GLU A 25 2.33 20.74 7.45
CA GLU A 25 3.79 20.78 7.40
C GLU A 25 4.34 21.52 8.62
N SER A 26 3.83 22.72 8.86
CA SER A 26 4.17 23.58 9.99
C SER A 26 2.91 24.14 10.63
N GLU A 27 2.96 24.31 11.95
CA GLU A 27 1.90 24.97 12.71
C GLU A 27 2.16 26.48 12.78
N PRO A 28 1.11 27.33 12.85
CA PRO A 28 -0.31 26.98 12.89
C PRO A 28 -0.92 26.73 11.50
N LEU A 29 -1.96 25.89 11.43
CA LEU A 29 -2.79 25.71 10.23
C LEU A 29 -3.30 27.04 9.66
N THR A 30 -2.94 27.35 8.40
CA THR A 30 -3.33 28.59 7.73
C THR A 30 -4.56 28.43 6.82
N GLY A 31 -5.11 29.56 6.35
CA GLY A 31 -6.18 29.54 5.32
C GLY A 31 -5.72 28.92 4.01
N LYS A 32 -4.49 29.24 3.56
CA LYS A 32 -3.89 28.67 2.34
C LYS A 32 -3.73 27.15 2.43
N ASP A 33 -3.37 26.64 3.60
CA ASP A 33 -3.25 25.20 3.83
C ASP A 33 -4.60 24.49 3.64
N LYS A 34 -5.69 25.09 4.15
CA LYS A 34 -7.05 24.53 3.96
C LYS A 34 -7.50 24.57 2.52
N GLU A 35 -7.14 25.63 1.78
CA GLU A 35 -7.44 25.74 0.35
C GLU A 35 -6.69 24.67 -0.45
N PHE A 36 -5.38 24.54 -0.22
CA PHE A 36 -4.56 23.49 -0.82
C PHE A 36 -5.12 22.10 -0.52
N ALA A 37 -5.46 21.80 0.74
CA ALA A 37 -6.00 20.50 1.13
C ALA A 37 -7.36 20.19 0.45
N LYS A 38 -8.17 21.22 0.18
CA LYS A 38 -9.45 21.06 -0.55
C LYS A 38 -9.22 20.83 -2.04
N GLU A 39 -8.27 21.53 -2.63
CA GLU A 39 -7.90 21.33 -4.04
C GLU A 39 -7.33 19.93 -4.26
N LEU A 40 -6.40 19.52 -3.40
CA LEU A 40 -5.84 18.18 -3.39
C LEU A 40 -6.93 17.10 -3.25
N GLU A 41 -7.85 17.25 -2.30
CA GLU A 41 -8.99 16.33 -2.13
C GLU A 41 -9.86 16.23 -3.40
N ARG A 42 -10.13 17.35 -4.07
CA ARG A 42 -10.90 17.36 -5.34
C ARG A 42 -10.15 16.65 -6.45
N ASN A 43 -8.84 16.89 -6.57
CA ASN A 43 -7.99 16.26 -7.58
C ASN A 43 -7.95 14.75 -7.37
N ILE A 44 -7.66 14.30 -6.14
CA ILE A 44 -7.68 12.87 -5.77
C ILE A 44 -9.04 12.26 -6.11
N ARG A 45 -10.14 12.87 -5.69
CA ARG A 45 -11.49 12.36 -5.96
C ARG A 45 -11.76 12.22 -7.46
N SER A 46 -11.32 13.18 -8.27
CA SER A 46 -11.49 13.10 -9.72
C SER A 46 -10.75 11.88 -10.27
N HIS A 47 -9.48 11.71 -9.94
CA HIS A 47 -8.68 10.57 -10.38
C HIS A 47 -9.27 9.23 -9.94
N ILE A 48 -9.68 9.11 -8.67
CA ILE A 48 -10.27 7.87 -8.14
C ILE A 48 -11.57 7.52 -8.86
N ARG A 49 -12.44 8.50 -9.15
CA ARG A 49 -13.67 8.26 -9.91
C ARG A 49 -13.39 7.77 -11.33
N ASP A 50 -12.38 8.33 -11.98
CA ASP A 50 -11.98 7.91 -13.31
C ASP A 50 -11.45 6.47 -13.30
N ILE A 51 -10.64 6.13 -12.30
CA ILE A 51 -10.14 4.76 -12.06
C ILE A 51 -11.31 3.80 -11.86
N GLU A 52 -12.21 4.08 -10.91
CA GLU A 52 -13.37 3.21 -10.61
C GLU A 52 -14.28 3.04 -11.82
N SER A 53 -14.54 4.10 -12.59
CA SER A 53 -15.33 4.07 -13.81
C SER A 53 -14.69 3.17 -14.88
N ARG A 54 -13.36 3.22 -15.01
CA ARG A 54 -12.63 2.36 -15.95
C ARG A 54 -12.66 0.90 -15.50
N LEU A 55 -12.32 0.63 -14.24
CA LEU A 55 -12.33 -0.72 -13.67
C LEU A 55 -13.70 -1.38 -13.77
N GLU A 56 -14.79 -0.62 -13.58
CA GLU A 56 -16.15 -1.10 -13.77
C GLU A 56 -16.44 -1.48 -15.23
N LYS A 57 -16.04 -0.64 -16.19
CA LYS A 57 -16.21 -0.92 -17.62
C LYS A 57 -15.42 -2.13 -18.09
N GLU A 58 -14.26 -2.35 -17.50
CA GLU A 58 -13.40 -3.51 -17.75
C GLU A 58 -13.87 -4.78 -17.01
N GLY A 59 -14.88 -4.67 -16.15
CA GLY A 59 -15.40 -5.78 -15.34
C GLY A 59 -14.47 -6.21 -14.20
N LEU A 60 -13.43 -5.43 -13.89
CA LEU A 60 -12.44 -5.78 -12.86
C LEU A 60 -12.99 -5.64 -11.44
N LEU A 61 -13.97 -4.77 -11.21
CA LEU A 61 -14.61 -4.64 -9.89
C LEU A 61 -15.41 -5.90 -9.48
N GLN A 62 -15.89 -6.67 -10.46
CA GLN A 62 -16.61 -7.92 -10.24
C GLN A 62 -15.72 -9.16 -10.39
N ASN A 63 -14.44 -8.98 -10.74
CA ASN A 63 -13.51 -10.07 -10.99
C ASN A 63 -13.02 -10.69 -9.66
N THR A 64 -12.83 -12.01 -9.67
CA THR A 64 -12.21 -12.76 -8.57
C THR A 64 -10.68 -12.63 -8.55
N ASP A 65 -10.05 -12.25 -9.66
CA ASP A 65 -8.60 -11.98 -9.71
C ASP A 65 -8.28 -10.63 -9.04
N ARG A 66 -8.09 -10.71 -7.73
CA ARG A 66 -7.73 -9.56 -6.89
C ARG A 66 -6.33 -9.03 -7.21
N ILE A 67 -5.40 -9.87 -7.63
CA ILE A 67 -4.04 -9.44 -7.99
C ILE A 67 -4.10 -8.50 -9.18
N HIS A 68 -4.80 -8.91 -10.24
CA HIS A 68 -4.96 -8.06 -11.42
C HIS A 68 -5.66 -6.74 -11.07
N LEU A 69 -6.76 -6.79 -10.31
CA LEU A 69 -7.46 -5.57 -9.87
C LEU A 69 -6.52 -4.59 -9.15
N TRP A 70 -5.80 -5.05 -8.13
CA TRP A 70 -4.94 -4.19 -7.32
C TRP A 70 -3.66 -3.78 -8.04
N TYR A 71 -3.14 -4.60 -8.95
CA TYR A 71 -2.05 -4.19 -9.83
C TYR A 71 -2.47 -3.05 -10.74
N THR A 72 -3.63 -3.17 -11.40
CA THR A 72 -4.15 -2.12 -12.29
C THR A 72 -4.43 -0.83 -11.52
N ILE A 73 -4.94 -0.90 -10.30
CA ILE A 73 -5.06 0.29 -9.43
C ILE A 73 -3.69 0.92 -9.18
N GLY A 74 -2.66 0.12 -8.90
CA GLY A 74 -1.32 0.59 -8.57
C GLY A 74 -0.67 1.37 -9.71
N GLU A 75 -0.88 0.89 -10.94
CA GLU A 75 -0.44 1.58 -12.15
C GLU A 75 -1.10 2.95 -12.32
N GLU A 76 -2.39 3.07 -11.99
CA GLU A 76 -3.10 4.36 -12.07
C GLU A 76 -2.71 5.34 -10.96
N LEU A 77 -2.23 4.84 -9.82
CA LEU A 77 -1.79 5.68 -8.70
C LEU A 77 -0.45 6.40 -8.96
N ARG A 78 0.16 6.23 -10.14
CA ARG A 78 1.39 6.95 -10.53
C ARG A 78 1.25 8.47 -10.46
N PHE A 79 0.05 9.04 -10.57
CA PHE A 79 -0.17 10.49 -10.42
C PHE A 79 0.27 11.04 -9.05
N VAL A 80 0.38 10.18 -8.02
CA VAL A 80 0.88 10.57 -6.69
C VAL A 80 2.34 11.03 -6.75
N ASP A 81 3.11 10.54 -7.71
CA ASP A 81 4.51 10.93 -7.92
C ASP A 81 4.64 12.39 -8.38
N ASP A 82 3.63 12.92 -9.07
CA ASP A 82 3.58 14.29 -9.57
C ASP A 82 3.10 15.31 -8.51
N LEU A 83 2.63 14.83 -7.35
CA LEU A 83 2.16 15.71 -6.28
C LEU A 83 3.36 16.30 -5.51
N ASP A 84 3.38 17.63 -5.42
CA ASP A 84 4.35 18.39 -4.63
C ASP A 84 4.00 18.34 -3.12
N LEU A 85 4.18 17.15 -2.54
CA LEU A 85 3.98 16.88 -1.11
C LEU A 85 5.33 16.79 -0.39
N SER A 86 5.43 17.44 0.76
CA SER A 86 6.62 17.37 1.59
C SER A 86 6.75 16.00 2.27
N PRO A 87 7.96 15.57 2.68
CA PRO A 87 8.19 14.26 3.28
C PRO A 87 7.32 13.96 4.50
N LYS A 88 6.94 15.00 5.26
CA LYS A 88 6.06 14.88 6.43
C LYS A 88 4.59 14.59 6.06
N ILE A 89 4.13 15.14 4.94
CA ILE A 89 2.73 15.04 4.49
C ILE A 89 2.51 13.83 3.58
N ARG A 90 3.50 13.53 2.72
CA ARG A 90 3.45 12.46 1.73
C ARG A 90 2.95 11.10 2.26
N PRO A 91 3.31 10.62 3.47
CA PRO A 91 2.76 9.38 4.03
C PRO A 91 1.22 9.33 4.03
N TYR A 92 0.57 10.46 4.28
CA TYR A 92 -0.87 10.56 4.49
C TYR A 92 -1.69 10.58 3.19
N ILE A 93 -1.04 10.60 2.03
CA ILE A 93 -1.74 10.62 0.73
C ILE A 93 -2.61 9.38 0.53
N TRP A 94 -2.15 8.22 1.02
CA TRP A 94 -2.86 6.96 0.89
C TRP A 94 -4.16 6.94 1.69
N LEU A 95 -4.16 7.56 2.88
CA LEU A 95 -5.38 7.77 3.65
C LEU A 95 -6.32 8.73 2.95
N ALA A 96 -5.80 9.82 2.38
CA ALA A 96 -6.64 10.75 1.63
C ALA A 96 -7.30 10.08 0.42
N ILE A 97 -6.56 9.22 -0.30
CA ILE A 97 -7.06 8.38 -1.40
C ILE A 97 -8.17 7.44 -0.91
N GLN A 98 -7.92 6.68 0.16
CA GLN A 98 -8.91 5.76 0.73
C GLN A 98 -10.22 6.45 1.10
N GLU A 99 -10.18 7.72 1.51
CA GLU A 99 -11.39 8.47 1.87
C GLU A 99 -12.17 9.00 0.67
N GLN A 100 -11.64 8.86 -0.55
CA GLN A 100 -12.32 9.28 -1.79
C GLN A 100 -12.89 8.11 -2.61
N VAL A 101 -12.70 6.86 -2.17
CA VAL A 101 -13.21 5.70 -2.92
C VAL A 101 -14.68 5.47 -2.58
N ASP A 102 -15.46 5.08 -3.58
CA ASP A 102 -16.88 4.78 -3.43
C ASP A 102 -17.13 3.28 -3.70
N LYS A 103 -16.67 2.76 -4.83
CA LYS A 103 -16.91 1.37 -5.26
C LYS A 103 -15.86 0.40 -4.73
N LEU A 104 -14.63 0.88 -4.51
CA LEU A 104 -13.56 0.04 -4.00
C LEU A 104 -13.68 -0.26 -2.51
N GLU A 105 -14.44 0.54 -1.73
CA GLU A 105 -14.53 0.41 -0.26
C GLU A 105 -14.93 -1.02 0.17
N GLU A 106 -15.89 -1.65 -0.52
CA GLU A 106 -16.36 -3.01 -0.21
C GLU A 106 -15.33 -4.11 -0.52
N LEU A 107 -14.34 -3.80 -1.35
CA LEU A 107 -13.29 -4.72 -1.78
C LEU A 107 -12.07 -4.63 -0.87
N MET A 108 -12.01 -3.60 -0.02
CA MET A 108 -10.87 -3.35 0.84
C MET A 108 -10.83 -4.30 2.03
N ARG A 109 -9.63 -4.76 2.39
CA ARG A 109 -9.41 -5.60 3.58
C ARG A 109 -8.74 -4.87 4.74
N LEU A 110 -8.01 -3.80 4.45
CA LEU A 110 -7.32 -3.02 5.47
C LEU A 110 -8.14 -1.81 5.88
N GLU A 111 -8.38 -1.69 7.18
CA GLU A 111 -8.91 -0.45 7.74
C GLU A 111 -7.85 0.65 7.68
N SER A 112 -8.30 1.89 7.50
CA SER A 112 -7.43 3.07 7.57
C SER A 112 -6.83 3.20 8.98
N ASP A 113 -5.51 3.20 9.09
CA ASP A 113 -4.81 3.55 10.32
C ASP A 113 -4.05 4.89 10.14
N ALA A 114 -4.43 5.88 10.94
CA ALA A 114 -3.79 7.18 10.90
C ALA A 114 -2.45 7.24 11.63
N GLU A 115 -2.14 6.26 12.48
CA GLU A 115 -0.83 6.08 13.11
C GLU A 115 0.15 5.45 12.12
N ASN A 116 -0.36 4.56 11.25
CA ASN A 116 0.41 3.89 10.20
C ASN A 116 -0.19 4.20 8.82
N PRO A 117 -0.06 5.44 8.30
CA PRO A 117 -0.75 5.88 7.08
C PRO A 117 -0.34 5.13 5.81
N ARG A 118 0.73 4.32 5.89
CA ARG A 118 1.24 3.48 4.82
C ARG A 118 0.88 1.99 4.97
N GLN A 119 0.22 1.58 6.05
CA GLN A 119 -0.43 0.27 6.10
C GLN A 119 -1.79 0.35 5.42
N ASN A 120 -1.73 0.42 4.10
CA ASN A 120 -2.85 0.81 3.26
C ASN A 120 -2.81 0.04 1.94
N GLU A 121 -3.94 -0.50 1.51
CA GLU A 121 -3.99 -1.28 0.26
C GLU A 121 -3.63 -0.44 -0.98
N PHE A 122 -3.92 0.87 -0.99
CA PHE A 122 -3.49 1.75 -2.08
C PHE A 122 -1.97 1.96 -2.09
N TYR A 123 -1.34 2.06 -0.92
CA TYR A 123 0.12 2.11 -0.85
C TYR A 123 0.76 0.81 -1.32
N TYR A 124 0.22 -0.33 -0.90
CA TYR A 124 0.70 -1.65 -1.29
C TYR A 124 0.52 -1.91 -2.78
N SER A 125 -0.66 -1.59 -3.31
CA SER A 125 -0.96 -1.59 -4.73
C SER A 125 0.02 -0.71 -5.52
N TYR A 126 0.28 0.51 -5.05
CA TYR A 126 1.28 1.39 -5.63
C TYR A 126 2.68 0.76 -5.61
N LEU A 127 3.12 0.13 -4.51
CA LEU A 127 4.44 -0.54 -4.45
C LEU A 127 4.57 -1.70 -5.44
N LEU A 128 3.53 -2.53 -5.58
CA LEU A 128 3.58 -3.71 -6.45
C LEU A 128 3.54 -3.39 -7.94
N ARG A 129 3.23 -2.14 -8.31
CA ARG A 129 3.24 -1.68 -9.71
C ARG A 129 4.61 -1.85 -10.39
N GLU A 130 5.68 -1.94 -9.59
CA GLU A 130 7.04 -2.15 -10.08
C GLU A 130 7.25 -3.58 -10.64
N PHE A 131 6.43 -4.56 -10.22
CA PHE A 131 6.50 -5.93 -10.73
C PHE A 131 5.79 -6.11 -12.07
N ARG A 132 6.14 -7.17 -12.80
CA ARG A 132 5.27 -7.67 -13.88
C ARG A 132 4.07 -8.39 -13.27
N LEU A 133 2.88 -8.17 -13.84
CA LEU A 133 1.66 -8.81 -13.39
C LEU A 133 1.76 -10.35 -13.34
N SER A 134 2.45 -10.96 -14.30
CA SER A 134 2.69 -12.41 -14.33
C SER A 134 3.41 -12.92 -13.09
N ASP A 135 4.38 -12.14 -12.60
CA ASP A 135 5.24 -12.53 -11.50
C ASP A 135 4.47 -12.38 -10.18
N LEU A 136 3.64 -11.35 -10.06
CA LEU A 136 2.69 -11.20 -8.95
C LEU A 136 1.70 -12.36 -8.86
N GLN A 137 1.12 -12.75 -10.00
CA GLN A 137 0.16 -13.86 -10.08
C GLN A 137 0.81 -15.20 -9.75
N ARG A 138 2.08 -15.41 -10.15
CA ARG A 138 2.86 -16.59 -9.77
C ARG A 138 3.23 -16.58 -8.30
N GLY A 139 3.55 -15.43 -7.73
CA GLY A 139 4.03 -15.31 -6.35
C GLY A 139 2.98 -15.71 -5.31
N GLY A 140 1.72 -15.35 -5.52
CA GLY A 140 0.64 -15.71 -4.60
C GLY A 140 -0.64 -14.91 -4.82
N GLU A 141 -1.58 -15.04 -3.88
CA GLU A 141 -2.82 -14.28 -3.89
C GLU A 141 -2.63 -12.87 -3.28
N TRP A 142 -3.58 -11.96 -3.49
CA TRP A 142 -3.50 -10.59 -2.95
C TRP A 142 -3.27 -10.57 -1.44
N GLY A 143 -3.86 -11.52 -0.70
CA GLY A 143 -3.64 -11.64 0.74
C GLY A 143 -2.19 -11.92 1.11
N ASP A 144 -1.51 -12.79 0.36
CA ASP A 144 -0.10 -13.15 0.61
C ASP A 144 0.81 -11.92 0.39
N TRP A 145 0.52 -11.11 -0.64
CA TRP A 145 1.25 -9.87 -0.93
C TRP A 145 1.01 -8.78 0.12
N VAL A 146 -0.24 -8.59 0.56
CA VAL A 146 -0.56 -7.67 1.66
C VAL A 146 0.17 -8.06 2.93
N GLU A 147 0.26 -9.36 3.24
CA GLU A 147 0.97 -9.87 4.40
C GLU A 147 2.48 -9.61 4.32
N LEU A 148 3.11 -9.90 3.19
CA LEU A 148 4.52 -9.57 2.95
C LEU A 148 4.77 -8.06 3.16
N LEU A 149 4.00 -7.22 2.47
CA LEU A 149 4.19 -5.77 2.49
C LEU A 149 3.97 -5.20 3.89
N LYS A 150 3.01 -5.75 4.63
CA LYS A 150 2.80 -5.38 6.03
C LYS A 150 4.04 -5.67 6.87
N ILE A 151 4.58 -6.88 6.79
CA ILE A 151 5.81 -7.27 7.50
C ILE A 151 6.96 -6.32 7.15
N MET A 152 7.19 -6.06 5.86
CA MET A 152 8.26 -5.18 5.42
C MET A 152 8.08 -3.75 5.95
N THR A 153 6.86 -3.22 5.91
CA THR A 153 6.56 -1.89 6.46
C THR A 153 6.64 -1.80 7.98
N ASP A 154 6.34 -2.90 8.69
CA ASP A 154 6.49 -3.02 10.15
C ASP A 154 7.97 -3.06 10.56
N ILE A 155 8.82 -3.69 9.75
CA ILE A 155 10.27 -3.75 10.00
C ILE A 155 10.91 -2.39 9.74
N ASP A 156 10.86 -1.92 8.50
CA ASP A 156 11.43 -0.63 8.09
C ASP A 156 10.65 -0.09 6.90
N TYR A 157 9.81 0.90 7.22
CA TYR A 157 8.99 1.56 6.23
C TYR A 157 9.82 2.18 5.09
N ASP A 158 10.93 2.86 5.40
CA ASP A 158 11.70 3.63 4.42
C ASP A 158 12.47 2.68 3.48
N ARG A 159 12.85 1.51 3.98
CA ARG A 159 13.54 0.46 3.19
C ARG A 159 12.61 -0.47 2.43
N THR A 160 11.31 -0.47 2.73
CA THR A 160 10.34 -1.35 2.05
C THR A 160 10.43 -1.24 0.54
N ARG A 161 10.54 -0.02 -0.02
CA ARG A 161 10.67 0.17 -1.47
C ARG A 161 11.95 -0.44 -2.03
N TYR A 162 13.07 -0.30 -1.31
CA TYR A 162 14.35 -0.90 -1.72
C TYR A 162 14.26 -2.42 -1.74
N TRP A 163 13.69 -3.03 -0.71
CA TRP A 163 13.52 -4.49 -0.67
C TRP A 163 12.54 -5.00 -1.71
N ILE A 164 11.52 -4.23 -2.08
CA ILE A 164 10.61 -4.60 -3.19
C ILE A 164 11.37 -4.66 -4.51
N THR A 165 12.23 -3.68 -4.80
CA THR A 165 13.12 -3.73 -5.97
C THR A 165 14.04 -4.96 -5.91
N LYS A 166 14.56 -5.31 -4.73
CA LYS A 166 15.39 -6.52 -4.58
C LYS A 166 14.61 -7.82 -4.74
N LEU A 167 13.36 -7.87 -4.32
CA LEU A 167 12.52 -9.03 -4.53
C LEU A 167 12.16 -9.21 -6.02
N GLU A 168 11.93 -8.12 -6.75
CA GLU A 168 11.69 -8.15 -8.20
C GLU A 168 12.90 -8.64 -9.01
N GLU A 169 14.12 -8.39 -8.52
CA GLU A 169 15.37 -8.85 -9.15
C GLU A 169 15.61 -10.37 -8.99
N ILE A 170 14.85 -11.06 -8.13
CA ILE A 170 15.06 -12.47 -7.81
C ILE A 170 14.18 -13.34 -8.71
N ASP A 171 14.82 -14.23 -9.47
CA ASP A 171 14.11 -15.23 -10.26
C ASP A 171 13.69 -16.40 -9.36
N VAL A 172 12.39 -16.49 -9.07
CA VAL A 172 11.83 -17.56 -8.25
C VAL A 172 11.04 -18.51 -9.12
N ASP A 173 11.51 -19.75 -9.19
CA ASP A 173 10.82 -20.81 -9.92
C ASP A 173 9.56 -21.30 -9.18
N GLY A 174 8.57 -21.75 -9.96
CA GLY A 174 7.31 -22.26 -9.44
C GLY A 174 6.24 -21.20 -9.15
N ASN A 175 5.17 -21.65 -8.46
CA ASN A 175 4.00 -20.85 -8.07
C ASN A 175 3.87 -20.84 -6.54
N PHE A 176 3.24 -19.81 -6.00
CA PHE A 176 2.93 -19.61 -4.57
C PHE A 176 4.15 -19.53 -3.64
N TRP A 177 5.29 -19.11 -4.17
CA TRP A 177 6.57 -19.00 -3.43
C TRP A 177 6.56 -17.92 -2.34
N LEU A 178 5.63 -16.96 -2.40
CA LEU A 178 5.58 -15.84 -1.47
C LEU A 178 5.36 -16.26 -0.02
N LYS A 179 4.65 -17.37 0.19
CA LYS A 179 4.37 -17.91 1.53
C LYS A 179 5.65 -18.31 2.27
N ASP A 180 6.63 -18.84 1.54
CA ASP A 180 7.92 -19.25 2.13
C ASP A 180 8.74 -18.02 2.52
N ILE A 181 8.70 -16.95 1.71
CA ILE A 181 9.32 -15.67 2.07
C ILE A 181 8.66 -15.06 3.31
N VAL A 182 7.33 -14.99 3.33
CA VAL A 182 6.57 -14.47 4.48
C VAL A 182 6.92 -15.24 5.75
N LYS A 183 7.01 -16.57 5.67
CA LYS A 183 7.42 -17.42 6.78
C LYS A 183 8.85 -17.09 7.25
N GLY A 184 9.81 -17.02 6.33
CA GLY A 184 11.20 -16.71 6.68
C GLY A 184 11.35 -15.35 7.34
N LEU A 185 10.66 -14.32 6.85
CA LEU A 185 10.68 -12.99 7.47
C LEU A 185 10.06 -12.99 8.88
N ARG A 186 8.98 -13.76 9.11
CA ARG A 186 8.40 -13.90 10.45
C ARG A 186 9.35 -14.56 11.43
N GLU A 187 10.03 -15.62 11.00
CA GLU A 187 11.05 -16.28 11.81
C GLU A 187 12.19 -15.31 12.16
N LEU A 188 12.59 -14.43 11.24
CA LEU A 188 13.54 -13.34 11.55
C LEU A 188 12.99 -12.37 12.60
N MET A 189 11.71 -12.00 12.54
CA MET A 189 11.07 -11.09 13.52
C MET A 189 11.04 -11.69 14.92
N GLU A 190 10.72 -12.99 15.04
CA GLU A 190 10.62 -13.69 16.32
C GLU A 190 11.98 -13.81 17.02
N ASN A 191 13.06 -13.97 16.25
CA ASN A 191 14.42 -14.12 16.79
C ASN A 191 15.02 -12.82 17.35
N SER A 192 14.31 -11.67 17.27
CA SER A 192 14.66 -10.39 17.90
C SER A 192 16.06 -9.85 17.55
N GLU A 193 16.66 -10.32 16.46
CA GLU A 193 17.91 -9.76 15.95
C GLU A 193 17.63 -8.46 15.18
N PRO A 194 18.55 -7.48 15.17
CA PRO A 194 18.41 -6.30 14.33
C PRO A 194 18.25 -6.73 12.86
N PHE A 195 17.22 -6.20 12.21
CA PHE A 195 17.03 -6.35 10.77
C PHE A 195 18.14 -5.60 10.04
N ASP A 196 18.92 -6.35 9.26
CA ASP A 196 19.91 -5.84 8.33
C ASP A 196 19.45 -6.25 6.93
N ASP A 197 19.67 -5.39 5.94
CA ASP A 197 19.25 -5.58 4.55
C ASP A 197 19.72 -6.93 4.01
N LYS A 198 20.93 -7.32 4.42
CA LYS A 198 21.54 -8.60 4.08
C LYS A 198 20.64 -9.78 4.45
N LYS A 199 20.05 -9.81 5.66
CA LYS A 199 19.23 -10.95 6.11
C LYS A 199 17.89 -11.02 5.39
N VAL A 200 17.28 -9.86 5.11
CA VAL A 200 16.04 -9.79 4.34
C VAL A 200 16.26 -10.33 2.92
N ILE A 201 17.35 -9.89 2.28
CA ILE A 201 17.73 -10.34 0.93
C ILE A 201 18.09 -11.83 0.94
N GLU A 202 18.88 -12.31 1.91
CA GLU A 202 19.21 -13.73 2.08
C GLU A 202 17.95 -14.59 2.24
N THR A 203 16.92 -14.07 2.91
CA THR A 203 15.62 -14.76 3.02
C THR A 203 14.97 -14.92 1.65
N PHE A 204 14.96 -13.86 0.83
CA PHE A 204 14.41 -13.93 -0.53
C PHE A 204 15.19 -14.93 -1.40
N GLU A 205 16.52 -14.86 -1.38
CA GLU A 205 17.41 -15.74 -2.16
C GLU A 205 17.32 -17.21 -1.74
N SER A 206 17.07 -17.48 -0.45
CA SER A 206 16.92 -18.84 0.06
C SER A 206 15.74 -19.58 -0.57
N VAL A 207 14.65 -18.87 -0.90
CA VAL A 207 13.45 -19.45 -1.53
C VAL A 207 13.68 -19.72 -3.01
N ALA A 208 14.38 -18.82 -3.72
CA ALA A 208 14.80 -19.05 -5.10
C ALA A 208 15.69 -20.31 -5.21
N SER A 209 16.68 -20.43 -4.32
CA SER A 209 17.64 -21.55 -4.34
C SER A 209 17.02 -22.92 -4.02
N GLN A 210 15.93 -22.97 -3.24
CA GLN A 210 15.23 -24.22 -2.94
C GLN A 210 14.45 -24.74 -4.14
N SER A 211 13.95 -23.84 -4.99
CA SER A 211 13.19 -24.17 -6.18
C SER A 211 14.06 -24.87 -7.25
N ASP A 212 15.32 -24.46 -7.39
CA ASP A 212 16.31 -25.09 -8.28
C ASP A 212 16.68 -26.52 -7.86
N SER A 213 16.58 -26.85 -6.57
CA SER A 213 16.97 -28.18 -6.05
C SER A 213 15.92 -29.27 -6.25
N MET A 214 14.70 -28.89 -6.64
CA MET A 214 13.56 -29.80 -6.83
C MET A 214 13.18 -30.00 -8.31
N ALA A 215 13.83 -29.29 -9.24
CA ALA A 215 13.67 -29.40 -10.69
C ALA A 215 14.65 -30.43 -11.30
#